data_AF-A0A3Q3BCA3-F1
#
_entry.id   AF-A0A3Q3BCA3-F1
#
_cell.length_a   1.000
_cell.length_b   1.000
_cell.length_c   1.000
_cell.angle_alpha   90.00
_cell.angle_beta   90.00
_cell.angle_gamma   90.00
#
_symmetry.space_group_name_H-M   'P 1'
#
loop_
_entity.id
_entity.type
_entity.pdbx_description
1 polymer ?
#
loop_
_entity_poly.entity_id
_entity_poly.type
_entity_poly.pdbx_seq_one_letter_code
_entity_poly.pdbx_strand_id
1 'polypeptide(L)'
;MTEQQGSPDQLPAEKGQGGAGATYKLAVFEFENFRGKKVELSGECKDALEKIQRVGSVIVESGPWVGFERSGFAGEQFVLEKGEYPRWSTWTNCQSSYTITSFRPLKVDSADHKLHLFENAGFEGRKMEIVDDDVPSLWAHGFQDHVASAKAISGTWVGYMYPGYRGRQYVFEHGDFKHWNAWGATAPQIQSVRRVRDMQWHKRGCFIAPAPAPAPAPAPGPAPAPAPPNPNPTPNPNPNPNPKPTPKSQTQPQP
;
A
#
# COMPACT_ATOMS: atom_id res chain seq x y z
N MET A 1 68.07 -13.61 -16.01
CA MET A 1 67.58 -12.52 -15.14
C MET A 1 66.08 -12.67 -15.08
N THR A 2 65.55 -13.01 -13.92
CA THR A 2 64.13 -13.20 -13.65
C THR A 2 63.56 -11.88 -13.16
N GLU A 3 62.65 -11.28 -13.92
CA GLU A 3 61.91 -10.09 -13.50
C GLU A 3 60.54 -10.52 -12.95
N GLN A 4 60.36 -10.28 -11.66
CA GLN A 4 59.09 -10.22 -10.94
C GLN A 4 58.47 -8.84 -11.13
N GLN A 5 57.14 -8.77 -11.30
CA GLN A 5 56.20 -7.68 -10.89
C GLN A 5 54.90 -7.87 -11.69
N GLY A 6 53.69 -7.79 -11.17
CA GLY A 6 53.13 -7.51 -9.84
C GLY A 6 51.61 -7.65 -10.00
N SER A 7 50.90 -8.19 -8.99
CA SER A 7 49.43 -8.31 -9.02
C SER A 7 48.77 -6.92 -9.05
N PRO A 8 47.69 -6.70 -9.82
CA PRO A 8 46.91 -5.49 -9.70
C PRO A 8 46.02 -5.56 -8.45
N ASP A 9 46.20 -4.53 -7.61
CA ASP A 9 45.43 -4.23 -6.41
C ASP A 9 43.91 -4.33 -6.62
N GLN A 10 43.30 -5.20 -5.83
CA GLN A 10 41.86 -5.35 -5.73
C GLN A 10 41.34 -4.26 -4.79
N LEU A 11 40.78 -3.19 -5.36
CA LEU A 11 40.11 -2.14 -4.60
C LEU A 11 38.97 -2.75 -3.76
N PRO A 12 38.91 -2.47 -2.44
CA PRO A 12 37.90 -3.05 -1.57
C PRO A 12 36.52 -2.47 -1.87
N ALA A 13 35.53 -3.37 -1.87
CA ALA A 13 34.12 -3.07 -1.99
C ALA A 13 33.71 -1.91 -1.06
N GLU A 14 33.21 -0.85 -1.67
CA GLU A 14 32.68 0.30 -0.95
C GLU A 14 31.50 -0.16 -0.10
N LYS A 15 31.68 -0.10 1.23
CA LYS A 15 30.62 -0.34 2.20
C LYS A 15 29.49 0.63 1.91
N GLY A 16 28.31 0.10 1.59
CA GLY A 16 27.09 0.89 1.43
C GLY A 16 26.84 1.76 2.66
N GLN A 17 27.16 3.05 2.55
CA GLN A 17 26.72 4.05 3.51
C GLN A 17 25.24 4.33 3.21
N GLY A 18 24.38 3.76 4.05
CA GLY A 18 22.99 4.17 4.21
C GLY A 18 22.94 5.44 5.06
N GLY A 19 22.02 6.35 4.71
CA GLY A 19 21.67 7.47 5.57
C GLY A 19 21.29 7.00 6.97
N ALA A 20 21.65 7.80 7.98
CA ALA A 20 21.55 7.48 9.39
C ALA A 20 20.13 7.00 9.79
N GLY A 21 20.02 5.77 10.31
CA GLY A 21 18.92 5.34 11.19
C GLY A 21 17.70 4.65 10.57
N ALA A 22 17.62 4.46 9.25
CA ALA A 22 16.48 3.76 8.64
C ALA A 22 16.59 2.23 8.84
N THR A 23 15.82 1.68 9.78
CA THR A 23 15.67 0.23 9.94
C THR A 23 14.75 -0.31 8.86
N TYR A 24 15.29 -1.04 7.89
CA TYR A 24 14.49 -1.74 6.88
C TYR A 24 14.05 -3.11 7.40
N LYS A 25 12.79 -3.49 7.13
CA LYS A 25 12.25 -4.79 7.51
C LYS A 25 11.17 -5.25 6.53
N LEU A 26 11.41 -6.43 5.94
CA LEU A 26 10.55 -7.10 4.99
C LEU A 26 10.35 -8.55 5.43
N ALA A 27 9.11 -9.04 5.43
CA ALA A 27 8.79 -10.43 5.66
C ALA A 27 8.27 -11.07 4.37
N VAL A 28 8.85 -12.20 4.00
CA VAL A 28 8.51 -12.99 2.82
C VAL A 28 7.90 -14.30 3.28
N PHE A 29 6.78 -14.70 2.68
CA PHE A 29 6.03 -15.91 3.04
C PHE A 29 5.90 -16.85 1.86
N GLU A 30 5.88 -18.15 2.14
CA GLU A 30 5.88 -19.21 1.13
C GLU A 30 4.57 -19.30 0.35
N PHE A 31 3.46 -18.96 1.00
CA PHE A 31 2.12 -19.06 0.43
C PHE A 31 1.41 -17.71 0.46
N GLU A 32 0.36 -17.59 -0.36
CA GLU A 32 -0.55 -16.44 -0.33
C GLU A 32 -1.16 -16.29 1.09
N ASN A 33 -1.59 -15.07 1.42
CA ASN A 33 -2.22 -14.69 2.67
C ASN A 33 -1.36 -14.97 3.92
N PHE A 34 -0.05 -14.73 3.81
CA PHE A 34 0.94 -14.74 4.90
C PHE A 34 1.07 -16.10 5.61
N ARG A 35 1.04 -17.18 4.82
CA ARG A 35 1.10 -18.56 5.30
C ARG A 35 2.40 -19.27 4.88
N GLY A 36 2.66 -20.40 5.53
CA GLY A 36 3.82 -21.24 5.27
C GLY A 36 5.08 -20.73 5.97
N LYS A 37 6.25 -21.10 5.47
CA LYS A 37 7.53 -20.61 6.01
C LYS A 37 7.59 -19.07 5.90
N LYS A 38 8.10 -18.41 6.95
CA LYS A 38 8.36 -16.97 6.99
C LYS A 38 9.86 -16.73 6.99
N VAL A 39 10.32 -15.78 6.17
CA VAL A 39 11.71 -15.30 6.15
C VAL A 39 11.69 -13.79 6.35
N GLU A 40 12.41 -13.29 7.35
CA GLU A 40 12.58 -11.86 7.57
C GLU A 40 13.90 -11.37 6.96
N LEU A 41 13.84 -10.23 6.29
CA LEU A 41 14.96 -9.57 5.63
C LEU A 41 15.10 -8.15 6.19
N SER A 42 16.31 -7.80 6.61
CA SER A 42 16.68 -6.46 7.10
C SER A 42 17.70 -5.75 6.19
N GLY A 43 18.10 -6.40 5.10
CA GLY A 43 19.04 -5.90 4.11
C GLY A 43 18.82 -6.60 2.78
N GLU A 44 19.73 -6.39 1.83
CA GLU A 44 19.64 -7.00 0.51
C GLU A 44 19.64 -8.54 0.55
N CYS A 45 18.86 -9.14 -0.35
CA CYS A 45 18.76 -10.58 -0.55
C CYS A 45 18.82 -10.87 -2.04
N LYS A 46 19.95 -11.40 -2.51
CA LYS A 46 20.18 -11.70 -3.94
C LYS A 46 19.40 -12.90 -4.44
N ASP A 47 19.02 -13.81 -3.55
CA ASP A 47 18.11 -14.90 -3.84
C ASP A 47 17.37 -15.32 -2.57
N ALA A 48 16.06 -15.10 -2.53
CA ALA A 48 15.19 -15.55 -1.47
C ALA A 48 14.91 -17.06 -1.57
N LEU A 49 15.04 -17.65 -2.76
CA LEU A 49 14.71 -19.05 -3.01
C LEU A 49 15.69 -20.03 -2.34
N GLU A 50 16.88 -19.57 -1.97
CA GLU A 50 17.81 -20.32 -1.11
C GLU A 50 17.21 -20.57 0.29
N LYS A 51 16.29 -19.72 0.74
CA LYS A 51 15.69 -19.76 2.08
C LYS A 51 14.26 -20.29 2.06
N ILE A 52 13.54 -20.16 0.94
CA ILE A 52 12.11 -20.49 0.82
C ILE A 52 11.81 -21.07 -0.57
N GLN A 53 10.89 -22.03 -0.71
CA GLN A 53 10.68 -22.66 -2.02
C GLN A 53 10.07 -21.74 -3.08
N ARG A 54 9.27 -20.77 -2.65
CA ARG A 54 8.64 -19.75 -3.48
C ARG A 54 8.22 -18.56 -2.63
N VAL A 55 7.90 -17.44 -3.27
CA VAL A 55 7.31 -16.27 -2.61
C VAL A 55 5.83 -16.19 -2.96
N GLY A 56 4.97 -16.41 -1.98
CA GLY A 56 3.52 -16.35 -2.14
C GLY A 56 2.89 -15.05 -1.62
N SER A 57 3.45 -14.45 -0.57
CA SER A 57 3.01 -13.16 -0.04
C SER A 57 4.15 -12.41 0.66
N VAL A 58 3.99 -11.09 0.80
CA VAL A 58 5.02 -10.19 1.33
C VAL A 58 4.40 -9.17 2.28
N ILE A 59 5.06 -8.88 3.41
CA ILE A 59 4.72 -7.78 4.30
C ILE A 59 5.94 -6.86 4.41
N VAL A 60 5.76 -5.59 4.06
CA VAL A 60 6.76 -4.55 4.25
C VAL A 60 6.45 -3.85 5.57
N GLU A 61 7.22 -4.12 6.61
CA GLU A 61 7.07 -3.46 7.91
C GLU A 61 7.75 -2.08 7.91
N SER A 62 8.94 -2.02 7.33
CA SER A 62 9.71 -0.79 7.12
C SER A 62 10.40 -0.83 5.75
N GLY A 63 10.06 0.14 4.91
CA GLY A 63 10.51 0.21 3.52
C GLY A 63 10.87 1.64 3.11
N PRO A 64 10.79 1.98 1.81
CA PRO A 64 10.39 1.10 0.71
C PRO A 64 11.48 0.07 0.34
N TRP A 65 11.05 -0.99 -0.33
CA TRP A 65 11.90 -2.02 -0.93
C TRP A 65 11.68 -2.06 -2.44
N VAL A 66 12.68 -2.56 -3.16
CA VAL A 66 12.49 -3.00 -4.55
C VAL A 66 12.74 -4.50 -4.63
N GLY A 67 11.74 -5.20 -5.15
CA GLY A 67 11.79 -6.61 -5.48
C GLY A 67 12.07 -6.81 -6.97
N PHE A 68 12.67 -7.94 -7.30
CA PHE A 68 12.99 -8.30 -8.68
C PHE A 68 12.52 -9.71 -9.02
N GLU A 69 12.10 -9.87 -10.26
CA GLU A 69 11.68 -11.16 -10.81
C GLU A 69 12.76 -12.23 -10.67
N ARG A 70 14.01 -11.93 -11.01
CA ARG A 70 15.14 -12.87 -11.01
C ARG A 70 16.16 -12.57 -9.91
N SER A 71 17.00 -13.56 -9.63
CA SER A 71 18.09 -13.46 -8.67
C SER A 71 19.11 -12.41 -9.12
N GLY A 72 19.86 -11.86 -8.16
CA GLY A 72 20.88 -10.84 -8.42
C GLY A 72 20.33 -9.51 -8.93
N PHE A 73 19.10 -9.14 -8.54
CA PHE A 73 18.45 -7.86 -8.86
C PHE A 73 18.17 -7.67 -10.37
N ALA A 74 17.74 -8.74 -11.04
CA ALA A 74 17.51 -8.75 -12.47
C ALA A 74 16.04 -8.98 -12.85
N GLY A 75 15.67 -8.55 -14.05
CA GLY A 75 14.32 -8.73 -14.59
C GLY A 75 13.36 -7.62 -14.20
N GLU A 76 12.07 -7.94 -14.15
CA GLU A 76 11.04 -6.96 -13.78
C GLU A 76 11.24 -6.46 -12.34
N GLN A 77 10.99 -5.17 -12.12
CA GLN A 77 11.12 -4.49 -10.83
C GLN A 77 9.74 -4.24 -10.22
N PHE A 78 9.64 -4.41 -8.89
CA PHE A 78 8.43 -4.20 -8.11
C PHE A 78 8.75 -3.29 -6.93
N VAL A 79 8.21 -2.08 -6.91
CA VAL A 79 8.37 -1.18 -5.77
C VAL A 79 7.37 -1.57 -4.69
N LEU A 80 7.88 -1.93 -3.52
CA LEU A 80 7.14 -2.42 -2.37
C LEU A 80 7.20 -1.37 -1.25
N GLU A 81 6.13 -0.61 -1.13
CA GLU A 81 5.94 0.37 -0.07
C GLU A 81 5.45 -0.33 1.21
N LYS A 82 5.45 0.37 2.35
CA LYS A 82 4.97 -0.21 3.61
C LYS A 82 3.53 -0.72 3.45
N GLY A 83 3.30 -1.99 3.77
CA GLY A 83 1.99 -2.59 3.61
C GLY A 83 2.01 -4.11 3.49
N GLU A 84 0.82 -4.64 3.23
CA GLU A 84 0.54 -6.07 3.12
C GLU A 84 0.23 -6.44 1.68
N TYR A 85 0.98 -7.39 1.15
CA TYR A 85 0.83 -7.91 -0.20
C TYR A 85 0.46 -9.39 -0.15
N PRO A 86 -0.83 -9.74 -0.01
CA PRO A 86 -1.28 -11.10 0.27
C PRO A 86 -1.08 -12.07 -0.90
N ARG A 87 -0.79 -11.58 -2.11
CA ARG A 87 -0.53 -12.43 -3.28
C ARG A 87 0.23 -11.70 -4.38
N TRP A 88 0.72 -12.46 -5.36
CA TRP A 88 1.54 -11.92 -6.44
C TRP A 88 0.90 -10.77 -7.23
N SER A 89 -0.40 -10.86 -7.48
CA SER A 89 -1.14 -9.83 -8.22
C SER A 89 -1.25 -8.49 -7.48
N THR A 90 -0.83 -8.40 -6.22
CA THR A 90 -0.88 -7.16 -5.42
C THR A 90 0.39 -6.33 -5.50
N TRP A 91 1.51 -6.90 -5.98
CA TRP A 91 2.76 -6.14 -6.19
C TRP A 91 3.10 -5.90 -7.68
N THR A 92 2.46 -6.62 -8.61
CA THR A 92 2.66 -6.41 -10.05
C THR A 92 1.58 -5.50 -10.65
N ASN A 93 2.01 -4.58 -11.52
CA ASN A 93 1.13 -3.70 -12.29
C ASN A 93 0.98 -4.12 -13.76
N CYS A 94 1.66 -5.20 -14.19
CA CYS A 94 1.58 -5.70 -15.58
C CYS A 94 1.11 -7.16 -15.70
N GLN A 95 1.03 -7.89 -14.58
CA GLN A 95 0.64 -9.31 -14.51
C GLN A 95 1.45 -10.25 -15.42
N SER A 96 2.61 -9.82 -15.92
CA SER A 96 3.47 -10.59 -16.81
C SER A 96 4.27 -11.66 -16.08
N SER A 97 4.55 -11.45 -14.78
CA SER A 97 5.31 -12.38 -13.95
C SER A 97 4.67 -12.46 -12.56
N TYR A 98 4.58 -13.68 -12.04
CA TYR A 98 4.14 -13.95 -10.66
C TYR A 98 5.32 -14.18 -9.72
N THR A 99 6.54 -14.17 -10.27
CA THR A 99 7.76 -14.54 -9.55
C THR A 99 8.47 -13.30 -9.03
N ILE A 100 8.98 -13.40 -7.81
CA ILE A 100 9.84 -12.41 -7.17
C ILE A 100 10.88 -13.19 -6.36
N THR A 101 12.16 -12.95 -6.59
CA THR A 101 13.24 -13.78 -6.04
C THR A 101 14.31 -12.97 -5.32
N SER A 102 14.57 -11.73 -5.71
CA SER A 102 15.56 -10.89 -5.03
C SER A 102 14.98 -9.57 -4.56
N PHE A 103 15.56 -9.02 -3.49
CA PHE A 103 15.04 -7.85 -2.78
C PHE A 103 16.19 -6.97 -2.32
N ARG A 104 16.04 -5.66 -2.40
CA ARG A 104 16.92 -4.73 -1.67
C ARG A 104 16.13 -3.55 -1.10
N PRO A 105 16.60 -2.96 0.00
CA PRO A 105 16.14 -1.65 0.44
C PRO A 105 16.27 -0.63 -0.68
N LEU A 106 15.26 0.23 -0.83
CA LEU A 106 15.30 1.36 -1.74
C LEU A 106 15.62 2.62 -0.92
N LYS A 107 16.72 3.29 -1.25
CA LYS A 107 17.11 4.52 -0.57
C LYS A 107 16.20 5.65 -1.03
N VAL A 108 15.71 6.43 -0.08
CA VAL A 108 14.91 7.64 -0.30
C VAL A 108 15.52 8.72 0.57
N ASP A 109 16.50 9.45 0.04
CA ASP A 109 17.40 10.31 0.83
C ASP A 109 17.35 11.79 0.41
N SER A 110 16.36 12.20 -0.39
CA SER A 110 16.25 13.59 -0.86
C SER A 110 14.94 14.26 -0.43
N ALA A 111 15.05 15.49 0.08
CA ALA A 111 13.90 16.33 0.41
C ALA A 111 13.26 16.91 -0.86
N ASP A 112 14.07 17.20 -1.86
CA ASP A 112 13.70 17.65 -3.19
C ASP A 112 13.78 16.50 -4.20
N HIS A 113 12.98 16.60 -5.26
CA HIS A 113 12.94 15.62 -6.32
C HIS A 113 13.05 16.34 -7.67
N LYS A 114 14.06 15.96 -8.46
CA LYS A 114 14.22 16.47 -9.82
C LYS A 114 14.62 15.37 -10.80
N LEU A 115 13.85 15.22 -11.88
CA LEU A 115 14.07 14.25 -12.94
C LEU A 115 14.03 14.93 -14.31
N HIS A 116 14.99 14.59 -15.17
CA HIS A 116 14.96 14.94 -16.59
C HIS A 116 14.73 13.68 -17.42
N LEU A 117 13.75 13.74 -18.33
CA LEU A 117 13.49 12.70 -19.33
C LEU A 117 13.87 13.23 -20.70
N PHE A 118 14.43 12.37 -21.54
CA PHE A 118 14.88 12.70 -22.89
C PHE A 118 14.33 11.69 -23.90
N GLU A 119 13.91 12.21 -25.05
CA GLU A 119 13.36 11.43 -26.15
C GLU A 119 14.40 10.47 -26.76
N ASN A 120 15.65 10.90 -26.90
CA ASN A 120 16.72 10.09 -27.49
C ASN A 120 17.73 9.63 -26.43
N ALA A 121 18.51 8.61 -26.78
CA ALA A 121 19.65 8.18 -25.97
C ALA A 121 20.71 9.30 -25.88
N GLY A 122 21.59 9.23 -24.88
CA GLY A 122 22.68 10.20 -24.73
C GLY A 122 22.25 11.61 -24.28
N PHE A 123 21.03 11.77 -23.77
CA PHE A 123 20.44 13.04 -23.31
C PHE A 123 20.11 14.03 -24.45
N GLU A 124 19.70 13.49 -25.59
CA GLU A 124 19.39 14.25 -26.80
C GLU A 124 17.88 14.32 -27.07
N GLY A 125 17.49 15.14 -28.05
CA GLY A 125 16.11 15.30 -28.48
C GLY A 125 15.27 16.14 -27.53
N ARG A 126 13.95 15.92 -27.53
CA ARG A 126 13.03 16.64 -26.63
C ARG A 126 13.33 16.29 -25.18
N LYS A 127 13.37 17.31 -24.33
CA LYS A 127 13.58 17.18 -22.88
C LYS A 127 12.30 17.55 -22.12
N MET A 128 11.98 16.77 -21.09
CA MET A 128 10.99 17.12 -20.06
C MET A 128 11.69 17.19 -18.70
N GLU A 129 11.42 18.26 -17.94
CA GLU A 129 11.89 18.42 -16.57
C GLU A 129 10.69 18.30 -15.62
N ILE A 130 10.83 17.44 -14.61
CA ILE A 130 9.84 17.20 -13.56
C ILE A 130 10.50 17.55 -12.24
N VAL A 131 9.91 18.50 -11.50
CA VAL A 131 10.41 18.97 -10.21
C VAL A 131 9.28 18.88 -9.20
N ASP A 132 9.51 18.14 -8.12
CA ASP A 132 8.59 18.01 -6.98
C ASP A 132 7.11 17.76 -7.35
N ASP A 133 6.87 17.02 -8.43
CA ASP A 133 5.53 16.64 -8.89
C ASP A 133 5.48 15.17 -9.36
N ASP A 134 4.28 14.58 -9.35
CA ASP A 134 4.02 13.27 -9.95
C ASP A 134 3.27 13.46 -11.26
N VAL A 135 3.71 12.74 -12.30
CA VAL A 135 3.16 12.87 -13.65
C VAL A 135 2.42 11.59 -14.02
N PRO A 136 1.08 11.53 -13.86
CA PRO A 136 0.28 10.36 -14.22
C PRO A 136 0.15 10.17 -15.74
N SER A 137 0.50 11.15 -16.56
CA SER A 137 0.53 11.03 -18.02
C SER A 137 1.54 12.01 -18.62
N LEU A 138 2.60 11.50 -19.24
CA LEU A 138 3.59 12.32 -19.96
C LEU A 138 2.93 13.10 -21.11
N TRP A 139 1.90 12.53 -21.74
CA TRP A 139 1.10 13.17 -22.79
C TRP A 139 0.42 14.46 -22.34
N ALA A 140 0.00 14.54 -21.07
CA ALA A 140 -0.65 15.74 -20.54
C ALA A 140 0.28 16.96 -20.50
N HIS A 141 1.60 16.73 -20.59
CA HIS A 141 2.63 17.76 -20.63
C HIS A 141 3.27 17.91 -22.02
N GLY A 142 2.62 17.40 -23.08
CA GLY A 142 3.11 17.50 -24.46
C GLY A 142 4.33 16.62 -24.77
N PHE A 143 4.66 15.67 -23.89
CA PHE A 143 5.67 14.66 -24.11
C PHE A 143 5.03 13.40 -24.74
N GLN A 144 5.85 12.49 -25.24
CA GLN A 144 5.38 11.24 -25.87
C GLN A 144 5.58 10.05 -24.91
N ASP A 145 5.30 8.84 -25.38
CA ASP A 145 5.61 7.61 -24.67
C ASP A 145 7.06 7.14 -24.85
N HIS A 146 7.83 7.80 -25.71
CA HIS A 146 9.23 7.48 -26.00
C HIS A 146 10.19 8.23 -25.06
N VAL A 147 10.87 7.49 -24.19
CA VAL A 147 11.91 7.97 -23.27
C VAL A 147 13.14 7.05 -23.40
N ALA A 148 14.21 7.55 -24.01
CA ALA A 148 15.40 6.77 -24.29
C ALA A 148 16.61 7.08 -23.39
N SER A 149 16.62 8.24 -22.71
CA SER A 149 17.57 8.52 -21.63
C SER A 149 16.95 9.38 -20.53
N ALA A 150 17.53 9.35 -19.32
CA ALA A 150 17.02 10.07 -18.16
C ALA A 150 18.16 10.52 -17.23
N LYS A 151 17.94 11.61 -16.49
CA LYS A 151 18.82 12.05 -15.40
C LYS A 151 18.01 12.26 -14.13
N ALA A 152 18.22 11.41 -13.13
CA ALA A 152 17.67 11.60 -11.80
C ALA A 152 18.62 12.49 -11.00
N ILE A 153 18.33 13.79 -11.00
CA ILE A 153 19.18 14.81 -10.38
C ILE A 153 19.06 14.74 -8.85
N SER A 154 17.84 14.58 -8.34
CA SER A 154 17.57 14.36 -6.91
C SER A 154 16.30 13.54 -6.72
N GLY A 155 16.21 12.87 -5.58
CA GLY A 155 15.10 11.99 -5.23
C GLY A 155 15.10 10.65 -5.97
N THR A 156 14.25 9.76 -5.48
CA THR A 156 14.03 8.44 -6.06
C THR A 156 12.70 8.43 -6.80
N TRP A 157 12.71 7.91 -8.02
CA TRP A 157 11.56 7.94 -8.92
C TRP A 157 11.19 6.55 -9.43
N VAL A 158 9.92 6.39 -9.82
CA VAL A 158 9.44 5.19 -10.51
C VAL A 158 8.78 5.61 -11.82
N GLY A 159 9.34 5.15 -12.92
CA GLY A 159 8.72 5.23 -14.24
C GLY A 159 7.85 4.02 -14.54
N TYR A 160 6.78 4.24 -15.29
CA TYR A 160 5.80 3.23 -15.65
C TYR A 160 5.56 3.22 -17.16
N MET A 161 5.41 2.01 -17.70
CA MET A 161 5.17 1.80 -19.14
C MET A 161 3.89 2.47 -19.66
N TYR A 162 2.85 2.58 -18.83
CA TYR A 162 1.54 3.13 -19.20
C TYR A 162 1.10 4.31 -18.31
N PRO A 163 0.16 5.15 -18.78
CA PRO A 163 -0.40 6.23 -17.97
C PRO A 163 -1.11 5.72 -16.71
N GLY A 164 -1.08 6.52 -15.65
CA GLY A 164 -1.71 6.22 -14.37
C GLY A 164 -0.95 5.19 -13.54
N TYR A 165 0.37 5.12 -13.66
CA TYR A 165 1.26 4.26 -12.88
C TYR A 165 1.04 2.76 -13.12
N ARG A 166 0.78 2.38 -14.39
CA ARG A 166 0.45 1.01 -14.80
C ARG A 166 1.53 0.38 -15.67
N GLY A 167 1.52 -0.95 -15.75
CA GLY A 167 2.52 -1.71 -16.51
C GLY A 167 3.81 -1.92 -15.72
N ARG A 168 4.90 -2.20 -16.43
CA ARG A 168 6.22 -2.45 -15.82
C ARG A 168 6.74 -1.20 -15.12
N GLN A 169 7.45 -1.42 -14.02
CA GLN A 169 8.04 -0.36 -13.19
C GLN A 169 9.55 -0.28 -13.43
N TYR A 170 10.09 0.93 -13.39
CA TYR A 170 11.51 1.20 -13.56
C TYR A 170 11.97 2.20 -12.50
N VAL A 171 12.88 1.79 -11.63
CA VAL A 171 13.41 2.66 -10.56
C VAL A 171 14.52 3.54 -11.12
N PHE A 172 14.45 4.83 -10.83
CA PHE A 172 15.51 5.80 -11.06
C PHE A 172 15.99 6.34 -9.71
N GLU A 173 17.13 5.80 -9.25
CA GLU A 173 17.92 6.41 -8.18
C GLU A 173 18.81 7.52 -8.75
N HIS A 174 19.38 8.36 -7.88
CA HIS A 174 20.26 9.45 -8.29
C HIS A 174 21.33 8.98 -9.29
N GLY A 175 21.37 9.62 -10.46
CA GLY A 175 22.33 9.28 -11.50
C GLY A 175 21.89 9.58 -12.93
N ASP A 176 22.82 9.28 -13.85
CA ASP A 176 22.73 9.54 -15.28
C ASP A 176 22.49 8.24 -16.05
N PHE A 177 21.35 8.14 -16.74
CA PHE A 177 20.95 6.95 -17.50
C PHE A 177 20.94 7.25 -19.00
N LYS A 178 22.07 6.98 -19.66
CA LYS A 178 22.28 7.34 -21.08
C LYS A 178 21.44 6.52 -22.08
N HIS A 179 20.88 5.40 -21.67
CA HIS A 179 20.14 4.48 -22.54
C HIS A 179 19.11 3.67 -21.72
N TRP A 180 18.00 3.26 -22.31
CA TRP A 180 16.90 2.59 -21.59
C TRP A 180 17.25 1.25 -20.93
N ASN A 181 18.24 0.55 -21.47
CA ASN A 181 18.81 -0.63 -20.84
C ASN A 181 19.40 -0.35 -19.44
N ALA A 182 19.83 0.88 -19.15
CA ALA A 182 20.43 1.25 -17.87
C ALA A 182 19.46 1.19 -16.69
N TRP A 183 18.14 1.31 -16.93
CA TRP A 183 17.10 1.11 -15.91
C TRP A 183 16.35 -0.22 -16.08
N GLY A 184 16.88 -1.15 -16.90
CA GLY A 184 16.32 -2.48 -17.08
C GLY A 184 15.10 -2.56 -18.01
N ALA A 185 14.82 -1.53 -18.81
CA ALA A 185 13.79 -1.60 -19.84
C ALA A 185 14.30 -2.31 -21.11
N THR A 186 13.41 -3.02 -21.80
CA THR A 186 13.70 -3.66 -23.10
C THR A 186 13.36 -2.78 -24.29
N ALA A 187 12.55 -1.74 -24.06
CA ALA A 187 12.16 -0.73 -25.03
C ALA A 187 12.04 0.63 -24.32
N PRO A 188 12.25 1.75 -25.02
CA PRO A 188 12.25 3.09 -24.44
C PRO A 188 10.83 3.62 -24.19
N GLN A 189 9.96 2.83 -23.55
CA GLN A 189 8.55 3.20 -23.33
C GLN A 189 8.28 3.58 -21.87
N ILE A 190 7.97 4.85 -21.62
CA ILE A 190 7.53 5.37 -20.31
C ILE A 190 6.43 6.39 -20.56
N GLN A 191 5.33 6.29 -19.82
CA GLN A 191 4.15 7.16 -19.98
C GLN A 191 3.65 7.78 -18.69
N SER A 192 4.14 7.34 -17.54
CA SER A 192 3.92 8.05 -16.28
C SER A 192 5.10 7.86 -15.35
N VAL A 193 5.30 8.82 -14.46
CA VAL A 193 6.39 8.83 -13.49
C VAL A 193 5.86 9.38 -12.17
N ARG A 194 6.29 8.81 -11.04
CA ARG A 194 6.02 9.37 -9.72
C ARG A 194 7.26 9.34 -8.84
N ARG A 195 7.26 10.16 -7.80
CA ARG A 195 8.26 10.14 -6.75
C ARG A 195 8.01 8.95 -5.80
N VAL A 196 9.09 8.36 -5.30
CA VAL A 196 9.04 7.47 -4.15
C VAL A 196 9.24 8.33 -2.92
N ARG A 197 8.20 8.47 -2.09
CA ARG A 197 8.30 9.20 -0.83
C ARG A 197 8.26 8.23 0.33
N ASP A 198 9.16 8.43 1.29
CA ASP A 198 8.99 7.79 2.59
C ASP A 198 7.73 8.35 3.26
N MET A 199 6.98 7.51 3.96
CA MET A 199 5.80 7.86 4.76
C MET A 199 4.59 8.55 4.08
N GLN A 200 4.56 8.75 2.75
CA GLN A 200 3.39 9.30 2.05
C GLN A 200 2.81 8.30 1.03
N TRP A 201 1.72 7.64 1.43
CA TRP A 201 1.13 6.53 0.69
C TRP A 201 0.34 6.99 -0.53
N HIS A 202 0.65 6.41 -1.69
CA HIS A 202 -0.18 6.54 -2.87
C HIS A 202 -1.35 5.55 -2.80
N LYS A 203 -2.54 6.04 -2.41
CA LYS A 203 -3.80 5.27 -2.33
C LYS A 203 -4.20 4.50 -3.60
N ARG A 204 -3.55 4.75 -4.75
CA ARG A 204 -3.87 4.15 -6.05
C ARG A 204 -2.96 2.97 -6.46
N GLY A 205 -1.95 2.62 -5.66
CA GLY A 205 -1.00 1.54 -5.96
C GLY A 205 -0.80 0.51 -4.84
N CYS A 206 -1.40 0.72 -3.67
CA CYS A 206 -1.27 -0.19 -2.53
C CYS A 206 -2.58 -0.94 -2.32
N PHE A 207 -2.50 -2.25 -2.08
CA PHE A 207 -3.63 -3.00 -1.53
C PHE A 207 -3.89 -2.47 -0.12
N ILE A 208 -4.99 -1.73 0.07
CA ILE A 208 -5.51 -1.44 1.39
C ILE A 208 -6.33 -2.65 1.80
N ALA A 209 -5.85 -3.43 2.76
CA ALA A 209 -6.66 -4.48 3.35
C ALA A 209 -7.99 -3.84 3.83
N PRO A 210 -9.15 -4.35 3.40
CA PRO A 210 -10.41 -3.86 3.92
C PRO A 210 -10.38 -4.00 5.44
N ALA A 211 -10.84 -2.97 6.16
CA ALA A 211 -10.95 -3.03 7.61
C ALA A 211 -11.69 -4.32 8.00
N PRO A 212 -11.23 -5.06 9.03
CA PRO A 212 -11.90 -6.27 9.47
C PRO A 212 -13.37 -5.94 9.73
N ALA A 213 -14.27 -6.76 9.18
CA ALA A 213 -15.69 -6.57 9.37
C ALA A 213 -15.98 -6.45 10.87
N PRO A 214 -16.81 -5.48 11.30
CA PRO A 214 -17.20 -5.37 12.69
C PRO A 214 -17.78 -6.73 13.14
N ALA A 215 -17.38 -7.17 14.33
CA ALA A 215 -17.87 -8.42 14.88
C ALA A 215 -19.40 -8.46 14.82
N PRO A 216 -20.02 -9.61 14.47
CA PRO A 216 -21.47 -9.74 14.48
C PRO A 216 -22.01 -9.29 15.84
N ALA A 217 -23.03 -8.43 15.82
CA ALA A 217 -23.72 -8.05 17.05
C ALA A 217 -24.15 -9.33 17.79
N PRO A 218 -24.05 -9.38 19.14
CA PRO A 218 -24.55 -10.50 19.91
C PRO A 218 -26.00 -10.76 19.49
N ALA A 219 -26.34 -12.03 19.24
CA ALA A 219 -27.71 -12.41 18.95
C ALA A 219 -28.64 -11.85 20.04
N PRO A 220 -29.81 -11.28 19.68
CA PRO A 220 -30.78 -10.85 20.66
C PRO A 220 -31.05 -12.00 21.63
N GLY A 221 -30.92 -11.74 22.93
CA GLY A 221 -31.25 -12.73 23.95
C GLY A 221 -32.70 -13.23 23.77
N PRO A 222 -33.03 -14.44 24.26
CA PRO A 222 -34.37 -14.98 24.17
C PRO A 222 -35.41 -13.97 24.67
N ALA A 223 -36.50 -13.80 23.91
CA ALA A 223 -37.59 -12.92 24.32
C ALA A 223 -38.10 -13.33 25.72
N PRO A 224 -38.39 -12.37 26.61
CA PRO A 224 -38.97 -12.68 27.92
C PRO A 224 -40.28 -13.45 27.73
N ALA A 225 -40.48 -14.50 28.54
CA ALA A 225 -41.72 -15.25 28.53
C ALA A 225 -42.93 -14.32 28.78
N PRO A 226 -44.06 -14.52 28.08
CA PRO A 226 -45.24 -13.69 28.27
C PRO A 226 -45.73 -13.77 29.72
N ALA A 227 -46.08 -12.62 30.29
CA ALA A 227 -46.58 -12.51 31.65
C ALA A 227 -47.90 -13.31 31.79
N PRO A 228 -48.14 -13.97 32.94
CA PRO A 228 -49.37 -14.69 33.18
C PRO A 228 -50.59 -13.73 33.16
N PRO A 229 -51.79 -14.22 32.79
CA PRO A 229 -52.99 -13.39 32.74
C PRO A 229 -53.32 -12.82 34.13
N ASN A 230 -53.66 -11.53 34.16
CA ASN A 230 -54.05 -10.83 35.38
C ASN A 230 -55.33 -11.44 35.98
N PRO A 231 -55.41 -11.72 37.29
CA PRO A 231 -56.66 -12.15 37.92
C PRO A 231 -57.71 -11.04 37.84
N ASN A 232 -58.90 -11.43 37.39
CA ASN A 232 -60.10 -10.60 37.23
C ASN A 232 -60.37 -9.68 38.45
N PRO A 233 -60.81 -8.42 38.27
CA PRO A 233 -61.13 -7.54 39.39
C PRO A 233 -62.39 -8.02 40.14
N THR A 234 -62.30 -8.01 41.47
CA THR A 234 -63.37 -8.37 42.41
C THR A 234 -64.57 -7.40 42.33
N PRO A 235 -65.81 -7.86 42.59
CA PRO A 235 -66.98 -6.98 42.61
C PRO A 235 -66.99 -6.09 43.85
N ASN A 236 -67.29 -4.80 43.64
CA ASN A 236 -67.36 -3.75 44.65
C ASN A 236 -68.51 -4.00 45.66
N PRO A 237 -68.32 -3.88 46.99
CA PRO A 237 -69.40 -4.02 47.95
C PRO A 237 -70.20 -2.71 48.10
N ASN A 238 -71.51 -2.88 48.02
CA ASN A 238 -72.61 -1.92 48.18
C ASN A 238 -72.46 -0.95 49.40
N PRO A 239 -72.80 0.35 49.31
CA PRO A 239 -72.92 1.21 50.47
C PRO A 239 -74.31 1.16 51.13
N ASN A 240 -74.27 1.13 52.46
CA ASN A 240 -75.28 1.06 53.52
C ASN A 240 -76.53 1.98 53.42
N PRO A 241 -77.58 1.76 54.27
CA PRO A 241 -78.95 2.18 54.03
C PRO A 241 -79.34 3.56 54.59
N ASN A 242 -80.43 4.03 54.01
CA ASN A 242 -81.19 5.26 54.18
C ASN A 242 -81.56 5.66 55.64
N PRO A 243 -81.54 6.96 56.00
CA PRO A 243 -82.30 7.49 57.14
C PRO A 243 -83.70 8.02 56.76
N LYS A 244 -84.62 7.86 57.71
CA LYS A 244 -86.09 8.02 57.69
C LYS A 244 -86.60 9.48 57.52
N PRO A 245 -87.82 9.72 56.98
CA PRO A 245 -88.31 11.06 56.61
C PRO A 245 -89.04 11.82 57.74
N THR A 246 -89.09 13.15 57.63
CA THR A 246 -90.02 14.03 58.38
C THR A 246 -90.63 15.12 57.48
N PRO A 247 -91.83 15.65 57.78
CA PRO A 247 -92.77 16.18 56.79
C PRO A 247 -92.92 17.72 56.73
N LYS A 248 -93.23 18.17 55.51
CA LYS A 248 -93.96 19.37 55.01
C LYS A 248 -94.14 20.61 55.89
N SER A 249 -93.89 21.77 55.28
CA SER A 249 -94.72 22.97 55.48
C SER A 249 -94.80 23.79 54.18
N GLN A 250 -96.04 23.98 53.73
CA GLN A 250 -96.45 24.86 52.64
C GLN A 250 -96.28 26.31 53.08
N THR A 251 -95.89 27.21 52.18
CA THR A 251 -96.25 28.62 52.30
C THR A 251 -96.42 29.24 50.91
N GLN A 252 -97.64 29.70 50.63
CA GLN A 252 -97.95 30.75 49.66
C GLN A 252 -98.03 32.07 50.46
N PRO A 253 -97.71 33.23 49.85
CA PRO A 253 -98.82 34.18 49.61
C PRO A 253 -98.70 35.04 48.34
N GLN A 254 -99.86 35.63 48.06
CA GLN A 254 -100.37 36.56 47.04
C GLN A 254 -99.75 37.98 47.06
N PRO A 255 -100.08 38.96 46.17
CA PRO A 255 -101.39 39.34 45.58
C PRO A 255 -101.69 38.86 44.16
#